data_AF-A0A933HR69-F1
#
_entry.id   AF-A0A933HR69-F1
#
_cell.length_a   1.000
_cell.length_b   1.000
_cell.length_c   1.000
_cell.angle_alpha   90.00
_cell.angle_beta   90.00
_cell.angle_gamma   90.00
#
_symmetry.space_group_name_H-M   'P 1'
#
loop_
_entity.id
_entity.type
_entity.pdbx_description
1 polymer ?
#
loop_
_entity_poly.entity_id
_entity_poly.type
_entity_poly.pdbx_seq_one_letter_code
_entity_poly.pdbx_strand_id
1 'polypeptide(L)'
;MDASRPPELLFTTPVINYRRADLADAPMFLISNRLVWQAVGITRIRRHRWPVEVYHEEGKAEGLDQYQVRDFGAIQRHVALIAVLYSMLRAAPHDPALHTELQRQLKITLADSPAAWRREAQAQALWCLGLFLSAELAQGQTLMEVMAPLLRAMCRV
;
A
#
# COMPACT_ATOMS: atom_id res chain seq x y z
N MET A 1 -30.27 -33.21 -7.36
CA MET A 1 -31.51 -32.74 -6.72
C MET A 1 -31.53 -33.31 -5.32
N ASP A 2 -31.13 -32.51 -4.33
CA ASP A 2 -31.30 -32.83 -2.92
C ASP A 2 -32.13 -31.68 -2.33
N ALA A 3 -33.31 -32.02 -1.83
CA ALA A 3 -34.38 -31.11 -1.42
C ALA A 3 -34.52 -31.10 0.10
N SER A 4 -33.42 -30.87 0.82
CA SER A 4 -33.39 -30.98 2.29
C SER A 4 -32.57 -29.92 3.05
N ARG A 5 -32.17 -28.81 2.41
CA ARG A 5 -31.68 -27.61 3.13
C ARG A 5 -32.80 -26.58 3.22
N PRO A 6 -33.27 -26.18 4.42
CA PRO A 6 -34.11 -24.99 4.53
C PRO A 6 -33.32 -23.80 3.97
N PRO A 7 -33.97 -22.82 3.32
CA PRO A 7 -33.28 -21.60 2.91
C PRO A 7 -32.71 -20.98 4.18
N GLU A 8 -31.38 -20.88 4.27
CA GLU A 8 -30.74 -20.07 5.30
C GLU A 8 -31.38 -18.68 5.20
N LEU A 9 -32.24 -18.36 6.17
CA LEU A 9 -32.68 -16.99 6.38
C LEU A 9 -31.39 -16.19 6.54
N LEU A 10 -31.02 -15.43 5.52
CA LEU A 10 -29.96 -14.44 5.57
C LEU A 10 -30.39 -13.42 6.60
N PHE A 11 -30.08 -13.68 7.88
CA PHE A 11 -30.30 -12.74 8.96
C PHE A 11 -29.34 -11.58 8.75
N THR A 12 -29.81 -10.57 8.03
CA THR A 12 -29.11 -9.31 7.85
C THR A 12 -29.60 -8.32 8.89
N THR A 13 -28.67 -7.66 9.56
CA THR A 13 -28.99 -6.74 10.64
C THR A 13 -28.83 -5.30 10.15
N PRO A 14 -29.93 -4.55 9.96
CA PRO A 14 -29.85 -3.17 9.50
C PRO A 14 -29.45 -2.23 10.65
N VAL A 15 -28.72 -1.17 10.31
CA VAL A 15 -28.44 -0.02 11.18
C VAL A 15 -28.74 1.24 10.37
N ILE A 16 -29.57 2.12 10.94
CA ILE A 16 -29.92 3.41 10.35
C ILE A 16 -29.26 4.49 11.21
N ASN A 17 -28.37 5.27 10.62
CA ASN A 17 -27.65 6.33 11.29
C ASN A 17 -28.06 7.69 10.73
N TYR A 18 -28.25 8.66 11.63
CA TYR A 18 -28.41 10.07 11.32
C TYR A 18 -27.20 10.83 11.90
N ARG A 19 -26.77 11.90 11.23
CA ARG A 19 -25.72 12.77 11.75
C ARG A 19 -26.28 13.78 12.73
N ARG A 20 -27.55 14.20 12.55
CA ARG A 20 -28.21 15.16 13.42
C ARG A 20 -29.13 14.46 14.42
N ALA A 21 -29.19 15.00 15.63
CA ALA A 21 -30.05 14.48 16.69
C ALA A 21 -31.55 14.68 16.39
N ASP A 22 -31.90 15.66 15.56
CA ASP A 22 -33.26 15.95 15.12
C ASP A 22 -33.72 15.11 13.92
N LEU A 23 -32.88 14.18 13.43
CA LEU A 23 -33.15 13.27 12.31
C LEU A 23 -33.53 13.99 11.00
N ALA A 24 -33.19 15.28 10.88
CA ALA A 24 -33.55 16.09 9.72
C ALA A 24 -32.64 15.86 8.50
N ASP A 25 -31.52 15.16 8.67
CA ASP A 25 -30.62 14.81 7.57
C ASP A 25 -30.97 13.48 6.90
N ALA A 26 -30.40 13.24 5.72
CA ALA A 26 -30.60 12.00 4.99
C ALA A 26 -30.00 10.81 5.79
N PRO A 27 -30.78 9.76 6.05
CA PRO A 27 -30.29 8.59 6.79
C PRO A 27 -29.22 7.83 6.02
N MET A 28 -28.24 7.30 6.74
CA MET A 28 -27.29 6.32 6.24
C MET A 28 -27.74 4.92 6.63
N PHE A 29 -27.94 4.07 5.62
CA PHE A 29 -28.30 2.66 5.82
C PHE A 29 -27.04 1.78 5.77
N LEU A 30 -26.85 0.96 6.81
CA LEU A 30 -25.80 -0.04 6.88
C LEU A 30 -26.45 -1.42 7.04
N ILE A 31 -25.99 -2.38 6.24
CA ILE A 31 -26.45 -3.77 6.29
C ILE A 31 -25.25 -4.63 6.67
N SER A 32 -25.41 -5.48 7.70
CA SER A 32 -24.37 -6.37 8.17
C SER A 32 -24.89 -7.79 8.30
N ASN A 33 -24.03 -8.77 8.04
CA ASN A 33 -24.28 -10.20 8.35
C ASN A 33 -23.89 -10.57 9.80
N ARG A 34 -23.61 -9.58 10.66
CA ARG A 34 -23.31 -9.86 12.08
C ARG A 34 -24.58 -10.31 12.81
N LEU A 35 -24.50 -11.51 13.37
CA LEU A 35 -25.55 -12.13 14.19
C LEU A 35 -25.80 -11.39 15.52
N VAL A 36 -24.78 -10.71 16.05
CA VAL A 36 -24.91 -9.87 17.25
C VAL A 36 -25.06 -8.42 16.82
N TRP A 37 -26.23 -7.84 17.12
CA TRP A 37 -26.52 -6.45 16.82
C TRP A 37 -25.85 -5.51 17.83
N GLN A 38 -24.90 -4.70 17.34
CA GLN A 38 -24.30 -3.61 18.09
C GLN A 38 -24.06 -2.42 17.15
N ALA A 39 -24.96 -1.44 17.17
CA ALA A 39 -24.95 -0.29 16.25
C ALA A 39 -23.61 0.48 16.26
N VAL A 40 -23.03 0.70 17.45
CA VAL A 40 -21.72 1.37 17.61
C VAL A 40 -20.59 0.57 16.95
N GLY A 41 -20.59 -0.76 17.13
CA GLY A 41 -19.59 -1.64 16.56
C GLY A 41 -19.65 -1.69 15.03
N ILE A 42 -20.86 -1.82 14.48
CA ILE A 42 -21.10 -1.82 13.02
C ILE A 42 -20.67 -0.48 12.41
N THR A 43 -21.02 0.64 13.06
CA THR A 43 -20.64 1.98 12.59
C THR A 43 -19.13 2.20 12.67
N ARG A 44 -18.46 1.70 13.72
CA ARG A 44 -16.99 1.76 13.85
C ARG A 44 -16.30 1.00 12.72
N ILE A 45 -16.75 -0.22 12.41
CA ILE A 45 -16.19 -1.03 11.32
C ILE A 45 -16.34 -0.30 9.98
N ARG A 46 -17.50 0.32 9.72
CA ARG A 46 -17.75 1.07 8.49
C ARG A 46 -16.78 2.24 8.28
N ARG A 47 -16.22 2.83 9.35
CA ARG A 47 -15.21 3.90 9.27
C ARG A 47 -13.88 3.40 8.70
N HIS A 48 -13.54 2.13 8.92
CA HIS A 48 -12.34 1.50 8.36
C HIS A 48 -12.43 1.23 6.85
N ARG A 49 -13.50 1.66 6.17
CA ARG A 49 -13.56 1.67 4.69
C ARG A 49 -12.66 2.73 4.08
N TRP A 50 -12.64 3.94 4.66
CA TRP A 50 -11.93 5.11 4.07
C TRP A 50 -10.46 4.86 3.69
N PRO A 51 -9.67 4.08 4.46
CA PRO A 51 -8.30 3.74 4.08
C PRO A 51 -8.12 3.17 2.68
N VAL A 52 -9.12 2.49 2.10
CA VAL A 52 -9.02 2.00 0.71
C VAL A 52 -9.08 3.14 -0.32
N GLU A 53 -9.83 4.20 -0.03
CA GLU A 53 -9.91 5.38 -0.90
C GLU A 53 -8.60 6.17 -0.81
N VAL A 54 -8.04 6.30 0.41
CA VAL A 54 -6.70 6.87 0.60
C VAL A 54 -5.64 6.08 -0.16
N TYR A 55 -5.69 4.74 -0.12
CA TYR A 55 -4.81 3.90 -0.94
C TYR A 55 -4.96 4.18 -2.44
N HIS A 56 -6.18 4.34 -2.95
CA HIS A 56 -6.38 4.64 -4.37
C HIS A 56 -5.93 6.04 -4.76
N GLU A 57 -6.04 7.03 -3.87
CA GLU A 57 -5.57 8.40 -4.12
C GLU A 57 -4.04 8.48 -4.06
N GLU A 58 -3.44 8.02 -2.95
CA GLU A 58 -1.99 8.07 -2.73
C GLU A 58 -1.24 7.07 -3.63
N GLY A 59 -1.82 5.89 -3.87
CA GLY A 59 -1.23 4.85 -4.72
C GLY A 59 -1.05 5.27 -6.18
N LYS A 60 -1.86 6.22 -6.68
CA LYS A 60 -1.60 6.81 -8.01
C LYS A 60 -0.26 7.53 -8.07
N ALA A 61 0.15 8.19 -6.98
CA ALA A 61 1.47 8.80 -6.90
C ALA A 61 2.62 7.77 -6.88
N GLU A 62 2.30 6.51 -6.56
CA GLU A 62 3.21 5.36 -6.65
C GLU A 62 3.16 4.65 -8.01
N GLY A 63 2.37 5.15 -8.97
CA GLY A 63 2.26 4.62 -10.32
C GLY A 63 1.14 3.60 -10.54
N LEU A 64 0.13 3.55 -9.66
CA LEU A 64 -0.97 2.58 -9.74
C LEU A 64 -1.71 2.63 -11.09
N ASP A 65 -1.79 3.81 -11.69
CA ASP A 65 -2.42 4.08 -12.99
C ASP A 65 -1.42 4.27 -14.15
N GLN A 66 -0.12 4.05 -13.91
CA GLN A 66 0.95 4.31 -14.88
C GLN A 66 1.46 3.05 -15.61
N TYR A 67 0.65 1.99 -15.69
CA TYR A 67 1.02 0.79 -16.43
C TYR A 67 0.99 1.06 -17.95
N GLN A 68 2.09 0.78 -18.64
CA GLN A 68 2.20 0.94 -20.10
C GLN A 68 1.94 -0.37 -20.86
N VAL A 69 1.86 -1.49 -20.15
CA VAL A 69 1.71 -2.83 -20.72
C VAL A 69 0.23 -3.19 -20.87
N ARG A 70 -0.13 -3.86 -21.98
CA ARG A 70 -1.50 -4.35 -22.24
C ARG A 70 -1.73 -5.82 -21.87
N ASP A 71 -0.70 -6.48 -21.33
CA ASP A 71 -0.81 -7.85 -20.83
C ASP A 71 -1.46 -7.86 -19.43
N PHE A 72 -2.56 -8.60 -19.26
CA PHE A 72 -3.26 -8.66 -17.98
C PHE A 72 -2.41 -9.26 -16.85
N GLY A 73 -1.56 -10.24 -17.17
CA GLY A 73 -0.65 -10.84 -16.19
C GLY A 73 0.40 -9.84 -15.68
N ALA A 74 0.92 -9.01 -16.57
CA ALA A 74 1.82 -7.91 -16.23
C ALA A 74 1.11 -6.81 -15.43
N ILE A 75 -0.11 -6.42 -15.81
CA ILE A 75 -0.91 -5.43 -15.07
C ILE A 75 -1.19 -5.92 -13.64
N GLN A 76 -1.59 -7.18 -13.47
CA GLN A 76 -1.85 -7.74 -12.14
C GLN A 76 -0.60 -7.74 -11.27
N ARG A 77 0.56 -8.13 -11.83
CA ARG A 77 1.85 -8.07 -11.14
C ARG A 77 2.23 -6.64 -10.75
N HIS A 78 2.04 -5.68 -11.66
CA HIS A 78 2.29 -4.26 -11.40
C HIS A 78 1.46 -3.73 -10.25
N VAL A 79 0.14 -3.96 -10.28
CA VAL A 79 -0.78 -3.54 -9.20
C VAL A 79 -0.41 -4.20 -7.87
N ALA A 80 -0.06 -5.49 -7.88
CA ALA A 80 0.37 -6.19 -6.67
C ALA A 80 1.67 -5.62 -6.08
N LEU A 81 2.66 -5.33 -6.92
CA LEU A 81 3.93 -4.72 -6.50
C LEU A 81 3.71 -3.33 -5.89
N ILE A 82 2.83 -2.53 -6.49
CA ILE A 82 2.48 -1.21 -5.95
C ILE A 82 1.76 -1.33 -4.60
N ALA A 83 0.84 -2.28 -4.45
CA ALA A 83 0.17 -2.51 -3.17
C ALA A 83 1.18 -2.87 -2.06
N VAL A 84 2.18 -3.69 -2.38
CA VAL A 84 3.27 -4.03 -1.45
C VAL A 84 4.13 -2.81 -1.13
N LEU A 85 4.60 -2.09 -2.16
CA LEU A 85 5.42 -0.88 -1.98
C LEU A 85 4.71 0.16 -1.10
N TYR A 86 3.44 0.47 -1.41
CA TYR A 86 2.65 1.40 -0.63
C TYR A 86 2.49 0.93 0.82
N SER A 87 2.23 -0.36 1.04
CA SER A 87 2.11 -0.93 2.39
C SER A 87 3.42 -0.79 3.17
N MET A 88 4.56 -1.02 2.53
CA MET A 88 5.88 -0.83 3.13
C MET A 88 6.14 0.65 3.45
N LEU A 89 5.84 1.57 2.53
CA LEU A 89 5.98 3.01 2.76
C LEU A 89 5.12 3.50 3.94
N ARG A 90 3.90 2.96 4.09
CA ARG A 90 3.00 3.31 5.19
C ARG A 90 3.45 2.70 6.52
N ALA A 91 4.15 1.58 6.49
CA ALA A 91 4.72 0.93 7.66
C ALA A 91 6.06 1.57 8.08
N ALA A 92 6.85 2.09 7.14
CA ALA A 92 8.20 2.61 7.38
C ALA A 92 8.31 3.65 8.52
N PRO A 93 7.40 4.65 8.67
CA PRO A 93 7.45 5.56 9.81
C PRO A 93 7.34 4.88 11.18
N HIS A 94 6.75 3.69 11.23
CA HIS A 94 6.53 2.93 12.46
C HIS A 94 7.69 1.98 12.78
N ASP A 95 8.73 1.93 11.94
CA ASP A 95 9.96 1.16 12.19
C ASP A 95 11.09 2.09 12.71
N PRO A 96 11.35 2.10 14.03
CA PRO A 96 12.34 2.99 14.61
C PRO A 96 13.78 2.66 14.20
N ALA A 97 14.08 1.39 13.87
CA ALA A 97 15.41 0.99 13.45
C ALA A 97 15.70 1.53 12.04
N LEU A 98 14.73 1.37 11.12
CA LEU A 98 14.82 1.93 9.78
C LEU A 98 14.93 3.46 9.80
N HIS A 99 14.10 4.12 10.61
CA HIS A 99 14.16 5.58 10.76
C HIS A 99 15.54 6.06 11.22
N THR A 100 16.09 5.43 12.27
CA THR A 100 17.40 5.81 12.83
C THR A 100 18.51 5.64 11.81
N GLU A 101 18.51 4.54 11.05
CA GLU A 101 19.55 4.27 10.06
C GLU A 101 19.48 5.25 8.89
N LEU A 102 18.28 5.54 8.37
CA LEU A 102 18.11 6.52 7.29
C LEU A 102 18.50 7.93 7.73
N GLN A 103 18.10 8.34 8.94
CA GLN A 103 18.49 9.64 9.49
C GLN A 103 20.01 9.76 9.64
N ARG A 104 20.67 8.68 10.10
CA ARG A 104 22.14 8.62 10.23
C ARG A 104 22.85 8.72 8.88
N GLN A 105 22.35 8.01 7.87
CA GLN A 105 22.98 7.94 6.55
C GLN A 105 22.75 9.21 5.72
N LEU A 106 21.52 9.73 5.72
CA LEU A 106 21.12 10.86 4.88
C LEU A 106 21.27 12.23 5.57
N LYS A 107 21.46 12.27 6.90
CA LYS A 107 21.60 13.51 7.70
C LYS A 107 20.47 14.54 7.51
N ILE A 108 19.26 14.06 7.24
CA ILE A 108 18.06 14.86 7.02
C ILE A 108 16.99 14.53 8.06
N THR A 109 16.11 15.48 8.34
CA THR A 109 14.91 15.25 9.16
C THR A 109 13.84 14.61 8.27
N LEU A 110 13.40 13.39 8.60
CA LEU A 110 12.35 12.70 7.87
C LEU A 110 10.99 13.35 8.18
N ALA A 111 10.20 13.58 7.13
CA ALA A 111 8.82 14.03 7.28
C ALA A 111 7.86 12.83 7.29
N ASP A 112 6.80 12.89 8.08
CA ASP A 112 5.75 11.86 8.17
C ASP A 112 4.78 11.90 6.97
N SER A 113 5.31 11.68 5.76
CA SER A 113 4.48 11.52 4.56
C SER A 113 5.02 10.39 3.67
N PRO A 114 4.17 9.58 3.03
CA PRO A 114 4.62 8.52 2.11
C PRO A 114 5.57 9.04 1.02
N ALA A 115 5.30 10.25 0.51
CA ALA A 115 6.12 10.89 -0.51
C ALA A 115 7.52 11.33 -0.03
N ALA A 116 7.69 11.61 1.27
CA ALA A 116 9.00 11.81 1.88
C ALA A 116 9.71 10.46 1.97
N TRP A 117 9.14 9.48 2.66
CA TRP A 117 9.72 8.13 2.75
C TRP A 117 10.13 7.50 1.42
N ARG A 118 9.37 7.74 0.34
CA ARG A 118 9.73 7.33 -1.02
C ARG A 118 11.02 8.00 -1.52
N ARG A 119 11.11 9.33 -1.41
CA ARG A 119 12.28 10.10 -1.85
C ARG A 119 13.53 9.70 -1.07
N GLU A 120 13.37 9.49 0.23
CA GLU A 120 14.46 9.10 1.13
C GLU A 120 14.94 7.67 0.83
N ALA A 121 14.01 6.73 0.65
CA ALA A 121 14.35 5.36 0.24
C ALA A 121 15.04 5.33 -1.14
N GLN A 122 14.58 6.15 -2.10
CA GLN A 122 15.22 6.29 -3.41
C GLN A 122 16.63 6.88 -3.29
N ALA A 123 16.81 7.93 -2.49
CA ALA A 123 18.11 8.54 -2.24
C ALA A 123 19.08 7.54 -1.63
N GLN A 124 18.62 6.76 -0.65
CA GLN A 124 19.44 5.72 -0.03
C GLN A 124 19.80 4.60 -1.01
N ALA A 125 18.84 4.14 -1.82
CA ALA A 125 19.11 3.14 -2.86
C ALA A 125 20.15 3.64 -3.88
N LEU A 126 20.04 4.90 -4.30
CA LEU A 126 21.00 5.54 -5.21
C LEU A 126 22.39 5.66 -4.57
N TRP A 127 22.45 6.04 -3.29
CA TRP A 127 23.70 6.10 -2.54
C TRP A 127 24.37 4.73 -2.43
N CYS A 128 23.63 3.69 -2.06
CA CYS A 128 24.13 2.31 -2.02
C CYS A 128 24.62 1.84 -3.39
N LEU A 129 23.89 2.16 -4.46
CA LEU A 129 24.31 1.83 -5.82
C LEU A 129 25.60 2.55 -6.21
N GLY A 130 25.73 3.84 -5.85
CA GLY A 130 26.97 4.60 -6.07
C GLY A 130 28.16 4.01 -5.30
N LEU A 131 27.96 3.66 -4.03
CA LEU A 131 28.99 2.99 -3.22
C LEU A 131 29.40 1.65 -3.83
N PHE A 132 28.43 0.82 -4.22
CA PHE A 132 28.68 -0.45 -4.89
C PHE A 132 29.50 -0.28 -6.17
N LEU A 133 29.06 0.61 -7.07
CA LEU A 133 29.80 0.91 -8.31
C LEU A 133 31.22 1.41 -8.02
N SER A 134 31.38 2.30 -7.04
CA SER A 134 32.70 2.83 -6.67
C SER A 134 33.65 1.74 -6.13
N ALA A 135 33.12 0.79 -5.35
CA ALA A 135 33.90 -0.29 -4.76
C ALA A 135 34.35 -1.31 -5.83
N GLU A 136 33.48 -1.64 -6.78
CA GLU A 136 33.82 -2.57 -7.87
C GLU A 136 34.79 -1.95 -8.88
N LEU A 137 34.61 -0.65 -9.21
CA LEU A 137 35.56 0.09 -10.04
C LEU A 137 36.94 0.21 -9.37
N ALA A 138 36.98 0.41 -8.05
CA ALA A 138 38.24 0.43 -7.29
C ALA A 138 38.97 -0.92 -7.28
N GLN A 139 38.24 -2.03 -7.47
CA GLN A 139 38.79 -3.37 -7.63
C GLN A 139 39.26 -3.68 -9.06
N GLY A 140 39.16 -2.71 -9.98
CA GLY A 140 39.63 -2.82 -11.36
C GLY A 140 38.61 -3.46 -12.31
N GLN A 141 37.38 -3.70 -11.87
CA GLN A 141 36.31 -4.15 -12.78
C GLN A 141 35.86 -3.01 -13.67
N THR A 142 35.44 -3.33 -14.88
CA THR A 142 34.88 -2.35 -15.81
C THR A 142 33.40 -2.09 -15.49
N LEU A 143 32.91 -0.89 -15.80
CA LEU A 143 31.49 -0.55 -15.59
C LEU A 143 30.53 -1.56 -16.26
N MET A 144 30.91 -2.08 -17.42
CA MET A 144 30.11 -3.07 -18.15
C MET A 144 29.99 -4.40 -17.40
N GLU A 145 31.06 -4.87 -16.75
CA GLU A 145 31.04 -6.11 -15.95
C GLU A 145 30.15 -5.97 -14.73
N VAL A 146 30.21 -4.80 -14.07
CA VAL A 146 29.40 -4.50 -12.88
C VAL A 146 27.93 -4.30 -13.22
N MET A 147 27.62 -3.67 -14.36
CA MET A 147 26.23 -3.42 -14.78
C MET A 147 25.55 -4.65 -15.39
N ALA A 148 26.30 -5.58 -15.99
CA ALA A 148 25.75 -6.77 -16.64
C ALA A 148 24.82 -7.63 -15.76
N PRO A 149 25.13 -7.95 -14.48
CA PRO A 149 24.22 -8.69 -13.61
C PRO A 149 22.97 -7.89 -13.24
N LEU A 150 23.10 -6.58 -13.02
CA LEU A 150 21.96 -5.70 -12.70
C LEU A 150 20.97 -5.63 -13.87
N LEU A 151 21.47 -5.43 -15.08
CA LEU A 151 20.66 -5.42 -16.29
C LEU A 151 20.02 -6.79 -16.54
N ARG A 152 20.74 -7.89 -16.32
CA ARG A 152 20.14 -9.24 -16.42
C ARG A 152 19.01 -9.48 -15.42
N ALA A 153 19.12 -8.95 -14.20
CA ALA A 153 18.06 -9.06 -13.21
C ALA A 153 16.82 -8.22 -13.60
N MET A 154 17.03 -7.02 -14.16
CA MET A 154 15.95 -6.12 -14.57
C MET A 154 15.27 -6.50 -15.89
N CYS A 155 16.02 -7.03 -16.85
CA CYS A 155 15.54 -7.33 -18.20
C CYS A 155 15.08 -8.79 -18.38
N ARG A 156 15.03 -9.59 -17.31
CA ARG A 156 14.37 -10.90 -17.35
C ARG A 156 12.85 -10.73 -17.38
N VAL A 157 12.36 -10.43 -18.57
CA VAL A 157 10.98 -10.64 -19.03
C VAL A 157 10.97 -11.84 -19.97
#